data_AF-A0A935QDB4-F1
#
_entry.id   AF-A0A935QDB4-F1
#
_cell.length_a   1.000
_cell.length_b   1.000
_cell.length_c   1.000
_cell.angle_alpha   90.00
_cell.angle_beta   90.00
_cell.angle_gamma   90.00
#
_symmetry.space_group_name_H-M   'P 1'
#
loop_
_entity.id
_entity.type
_entity.pdbx_description
1 polymer ?
#
loop_
_entity_poly.entity_id
_entity_poly.type
_entity_poly.pdbx_seq_one_letter_code
_entity_poly.pdbx_strand_id
1 'polypeptide(L)'
;MTRRWTLMALLLLALAAMVGCSSDDGPVDPPAATTFETMAAAVEAYLNDNTDCPGVVTAQVLHDNLDDYTVVDIRSADAYTAGHIPGAYNSSLANILTDVGTTIPTDKTIVIACYSGQSAGHAKIALELMGHEDVKTLGFGMSSWNSTLATGWNSNIGDNLASPETTNNNAGLTEHAFPTLTGTNATIVATRVAAMVAAGFQSITWATLQPNLDDYFVVNYFGQADYEGTGTAGVPGHIPGAYQFTPYASLGFEQMLKNLPSDGTPIVVYCWTGQHSSQVVAALNMLGYNAKSLSYGSNHLFHSSLTANRWTAASANDFELEVGGARTPEFAAMYAAIDAYMNDNTDCPGVITAQALHDNLDDYTVIDIRAASAYNAGHIPGAYNSSLATILNDLNGTIPSDKPYVITCYSGQSAGHAKIAMELMGYEDVKSLKWGMCSWHSSLATGWNNGIGDNLASPETTNNNGSLTAFAYPTLTDEDPASVVEDRVAAMLAGGFQSITWANLEPALDDYFVVNYFGQADYEGTGTAGVPGHIPGAFQFTPYTSMKIGEMLPYLPSDGTPIVVYCWTGQTSSQVVAALNMLGYNAKSLSYGSNQLFHSSLLASKWTAAETHEYELTDPILP
;
A
#
# COMPACT_ATOMS: atom_id res chain seq x y z
N MET A 1 -26.22 -13.82 -4.10
CA MET A 1 -26.31 -15.25 -4.55
C MET A 1 -27.47 -15.54 -5.52
N THR A 2 -28.16 -14.54 -6.10
CA THR A 2 -29.57 -14.78 -6.51
C THR A 2 -29.98 -14.24 -7.89
N ARG A 3 -29.11 -13.62 -8.69
CA ARG A 3 -29.46 -13.23 -10.08
C ARG A 3 -28.68 -13.99 -11.15
N ARG A 4 -27.35 -14.07 -11.02
CA ARG A 4 -26.48 -14.76 -12.00
C ARG A 4 -26.49 -16.27 -11.85
N TRP A 5 -26.49 -16.80 -10.63
CA TRP A 5 -26.72 -18.24 -10.39
C TRP A 5 -28.08 -18.70 -10.92
N THR A 6 -29.09 -17.84 -10.82
CA THR A 6 -30.43 -18.07 -11.38
C THR A 6 -30.41 -18.04 -12.91
N LEU A 7 -29.70 -17.09 -13.54
CA LEU A 7 -29.49 -17.05 -15.00
C LEU A 7 -28.65 -18.24 -15.50
N MET A 8 -27.61 -18.64 -14.78
CA MET A 8 -26.75 -19.79 -15.12
C MET A 8 -27.54 -21.10 -14.98
N ALA A 9 -28.36 -21.24 -13.93
CA ALA A 9 -29.30 -22.36 -13.79
C ALA A 9 -30.37 -22.36 -14.89
N LEU A 10 -30.89 -21.19 -15.28
CA LEU A 10 -31.87 -21.05 -16.38
C LEU A 10 -31.24 -21.32 -17.76
N LEU A 11 -29.98 -20.92 -18.00
CA LEU A 11 -29.25 -21.19 -19.24
C LEU A 11 -28.90 -22.68 -19.36
N LEU A 12 -28.48 -23.32 -18.26
CA LEU A 12 -28.27 -24.77 -18.21
C LEU A 12 -29.58 -25.54 -18.47
N LEU A 13 -30.73 -25.02 -18.00
CA LEU A 13 -32.06 -25.54 -18.36
C LEU A 13 -32.46 -25.24 -19.81
N ALA A 14 -32.02 -24.13 -20.41
CA ALA A 14 -32.34 -23.78 -21.79
C ALA A 14 -31.48 -24.53 -22.82
N LEU A 15 -30.21 -24.82 -22.52
CA LEU A 15 -29.36 -25.69 -23.35
C LEU A 15 -29.96 -27.10 -23.46
N ALA A 16 -30.59 -27.57 -22.39
CA ALA A 16 -31.34 -28.82 -22.38
C ALA A 16 -32.53 -28.79 -23.37
N ALA A 17 -33.12 -27.63 -23.68
CA ALA A 17 -34.32 -27.56 -24.53
C ALA A 17 -34.04 -27.48 -26.05
N MET A 18 -32.79 -27.40 -26.50
CA MET A 18 -32.43 -27.09 -27.91
C MET A 18 -32.16 -28.31 -28.80
N VAL A 19 -32.38 -29.54 -28.31
CA VAL A 19 -32.24 -30.77 -29.12
C VAL A 19 -33.61 -31.43 -29.33
N GLY A 20 -34.16 -31.29 -30.54
CA GLY A 20 -35.10 -32.26 -31.10
C GLY A 20 -36.51 -31.77 -31.44
N CYS A 21 -36.67 -31.14 -32.61
CA CYS A 21 -37.91 -31.27 -33.39
C CYS A 21 -37.67 -32.27 -34.53
N SER A 22 -37.86 -33.56 -34.26
CA SER A 22 -38.44 -34.46 -35.25
C SER A 22 -39.33 -35.47 -34.53
N SER A 23 -40.49 -35.67 -35.13
CA SER A 23 -41.62 -36.44 -34.63
C SER A 23 -41.30 -37.92 -34.36
N ASP A 24 -41.91 -38.45 -33.28
CA ASP A 24 -42.20 -39.86 -32.98
C ASP A 24 -41.32 -40.67 -31.99
N ASP A 25 -40.69 -40.05 -30.99
CA ASP A 25 -40.30 -40.79 -29.78
C ASP A 25 -40.66 -40.00 -28.51
N GLY A 26 -41.01 -40.72 -27.44
CA GLY A 26 -41.45 -40.15 -26.15
C GLY A 26 -40.44 -39.18 -25.53
N PRO A 27 -40.77 -38.49 -24.42
CA PRO A 27 -39.89 -37.48 -23.84
C PRO A 27 -38.55 -38.12 -23.46
N VAL A 28 -37.54 -37.89 -24.28
CA VAL A 28 -36.15 -38.26 -24.01
C VAL A 28 -35.58 -37.07 -23.25
N ASP A 29 -35.09 -37.29 -22.03
CA ASP A 29 -34.37 -36.24 -21.33
C ASP A 29 -33.21 -35.79 -22.23
N PRO A 30 -33.06 -34.48 -22.48
CA PRO A 30 -32.01 -33.97 -23.32
C PRO A 30 -30.63 -34.35 -22.78
N PRO A 31 -29.60 -34.47 -23.65
CA PRO A 31 -28.26 -34.82 -23.23
C PRO A 31 -27.75 -33.83 -22.18
N ALA A 32 -27.07 -34.34 -21.14
CA ALA A 32 -26.39 -33.48 -20.18
C ALA A 32 -25.30 -32.66 -20.88
N ALA A 33 -25.23 -31.37 -20.57
CA ALA A 33 -24.21 -30.47 -21.11
C ALA A 33 -22.79 -31.00 -20.84
N THR A 34 -21.89 -30.83 -21.80
CA THR A 34 -20.46 -31.12 -21.66
C THR A 34 -19.77 -30.12 -20.73
N THR A 35 -18.53 -30.42 -20.32
CA THR A 35 -17.68 -29.49 -19.56
C THR A 35 -17.39 -28.22 -20.34
N PHE A 36 -17.18 -28.33 -21.66
CA PHE A 36 -17.03 -27.19 -22.55
C PHE A 36 -18.31 -26.34 -22.56
N GLU A 37 -19.47 -26.95 -22.75
CA GLU A 37 -20.73 -26.22 -22.81
C GLU A 37 -21.06 -25.51 -21.49
N THR A 38 -20.77 -26.17 -20.37
CA THR A 38 -20.92 -25.58 -19.04
C THR A 38 -20.04 -24.34 -18.86
N MET A 39 -18.76 -24.42 -19.27
CA MET A 39 -17.83 -23.29 -19.18
C MET A 39 -18.20 -22.17 -20.16
N ALA A 40 -18.61 -22.52 -21.39
CA ALA A 40 -19.02 -21.58 -22.43
C ALA A 40 -20.24 -20.79 -22.02
N ALA A 41 -21.27 -21.46 -21.47
CA ALA A 41 -22.45 -20.78 -20.93
C ALA A 41 -22.08 -19.79 -19.81
N ALA A 42 -21.12 -20.13 -18.95
CA ALA A 42 -20.67 -19.26 -17.87
C ALA A 42 -19.98 -17.98 -18.39
N VAL A 43 -19.08 -18.10 -19.37
CA VAL A 43 -18.39 -16.92 -19.94
C VAL A 43 -19.27 -16.10 -20.88
N GLU A 44 -20.19 -16.75 -21.61
CA GLU A 44 -21.13 -16.10 -22.53
C GLU A 44 -22.11 -15.21 -21.76
N ALA A 45 -22.66 -15.72 -20.65
CA ALA A 45 -23.57 -14.96 -19.79
C ALA A 45 -22.94 -13.64 -19.28
N TYR A 46 -21.62 -13.63 -19.11
CA TYR A 46 -20.88 -12.45 -18.70
C TYR A 46 -20.49 -11.55 -19.89
N LEU A 47 -19.80 -12.09 -20.90
CA LEU A 47 -19.23 -11.28 -21.98
C LEU A 47 -20.27 -10.68 -22.94
N ASN A 48 -21.49 -11.22 -22.98
CA ASN A 48 -22.61 -10.66 -23.74
C ASN A 48 -23.49 -9.70 -22.93
N ASP A 49 -23.20 -9.47 -21.64
CA ASP A 49 -23.90 -8.47 -20.83
C ASP A 49 -23.35 -7.08 -21.12
N ASN A 50 -23.99 -6.31 -22.01
CA ASN A 50 -23.55 -4.96 -22.34
C ASN A 50 -23.75 -3.92 -21.21
N THR A 51 -24.43 -4.30 -20.11
CA THR A 51 -24.60 -3.43 -18.94
C THR A 51 -23.43 -3.53 -17.99
N ASP A 52 -22.70 -4.64 -18.02
CA ASP A 52 -21.63 -4.93 -17.08
C ASP A 52 -20.28 -5.28 -17.72
N CYS A 53 -20.26 -5.74 -18.96
CA CYS A 53 -19.06 -5.94 -19.77
C CYS A 53 -18.80 -4.70 -20.65
N PRO A 54 -17.57 -4.15 -20.68
CA PRO A 54 -16.37 -4.62 -20.02
C PRO A 54 -16.26 -4.12 -18.57
N GLY A 55 -17.23 -3.33 -18.10
CA GLY A 55 -17.32 -2.83 -16.72
C GLY A 55 -16.12 -1.97 -16.37
N VAL A 56 -15.94 -0.89 -17.13
CA VAL A 56 -14.82 0.04 -16.96
C VAL A 56 -15.30 1.29 -16.24
N VAL A 57 -14.58 1.71 -15.20
CA VAL A 57 -14.75 3.01 -14.54
C VAL A 57 -13.63 3.97 -14.99
N THR A 58 -13.95 5.24 -15.16
CA THR A 58 -12.92 6.25 -15.47
C THR A 58 -12.17 6.66 -14.19
N ALA A 59 -10.92 7.11 -14.32
CA ALA A 59 -10.16 7.61 -13.18
C ALA A 59 -10.88 8.75 -12.45
N GLN A 60 -11.53 9.67 -13.18
CA GLN A 60 -12.30 10.76 -12.58
C GLN A 60 -13.46 10.24 -11.71
N VAL A 61 -14.26 9.29 -12.23
CA VAL A 61 -15.40 8.74 -11.48
C VAL A 61 -14.92 7.99 -10.24
N LEU A 62 -13.81 7.24 -10.36
CA LEU A 62 -13.22 6.57 -9.21
C LEU A 62 -12.70 7.56 -8.17
N HIS A 63 -11.95 8.59 -8.60
CA HIS A 63 -11.43 9.64 -7.72
C HIS A 63 -12.54 10.36 -6.95
N ASP A 64 -13.61 10.77 -7.64
CA ASP A 64 -14.69 11.55 -7.03
C ASP A 64 -15.55 10.77 -6.05
N ASN A 65 -15.45 9.43 -6.06
CA ASN A 65 -16.28 8.54 -5.24
C ASN A 65 -15.43 7.43 -4.59
N LEU A 66 -14.17 7.71 -4.23
CA LEU A 66 -13.20 6.70 -3.80
C LEU A 66 -13.72 5.87 -2.59
N ASP A 67 -14.44 6.52 -1.69
CA ASP A 67 -15.05 5.89 -0.50
C ASP A 67 -16.15 4.86 -0.84
N ASP A 68 -16.70 4.86 -2.06
CA ASP A 68 -17.72 3.91 -2.51
C ASP A 68 -17.14 2.63 -3.13
N TYR A 69 -15.81 2.54 -3.25
CA TYR A 69 -15.12 1.43 -3.89
C TYR A 69 -14.14 0.70 -2.97
N THR A 70 -13.94 -0.58 -3.26
CA THR A 70 -12.74 -1.32 -2.86
C THR A 70 -11.79 -1.35 -4.05
N VAL A 71 -10.71 -0.58 -3.99
CA VAL A 71 -9.71 -0.53 -5.07
C VAL A 71 -8.66 -1.62 -4.85
N VAL A 72 -8.42 -2.46 -5.86
CA VAL A 72 -7.39 -3.51 -5.82
C VAL A 72 -6.38 -3.27 -6.93
N ASP A 73 -5.15 -2.95 -6.55
CA ASP A 73 -4.02 -2.77 -7.45
C ASP A 73 -3.29 -4.11 -7.65
N ILE A 74 -3.33 -4.62 -8.87
CA ILE A 74 -2.70 -5.89 -9.26
C ILE A 74 -1.29 -5.76 -9.84
N ARG A 75 -0.67 -4.57 -9.72
CA ARG A 75 0.74 -4.35 -10.05
C ARG A 75 1.65 -5.01 -9.00
N SER A 76 2.96 -5.05 -9.29
CA SER A 76 3.96 -5.52 -8.33
C SER A 76 3.94 -4.68 -7.04
N ALA A 77 4.34 -5.30 -5.93
CA ALA A 77 4.47 -4.63 -4.63
C ALA A 77 5.39 -3.40 -4.71
N ASP A 78 6.47 -3.46 -5.49
CA ASP A 78 7.37 -2.31 -5.70
C ASP A 78 6.67 -1.15 -6.42
N ALA A 79 5.88 -1.44 -7.46
CA ALA A 79 5.15 -0.42 -8.20
C ALA A 79 4.02 0.20 -7.39
N TYR A 80 3.39 -0.60 -6.52
CA TYR A 80 2.43 -0.13 -5.53
C TYR A 80 3.12 0.78 -4.51
N THR A 81 4.23 0.33 -3.93
CA THR A 81 5.02 1.04 -2.92
C THR A 81 5.50 2.41 -3.43
N ALA A 82 5.93 2.47 -4.68
CA ALA A 82 6.38 3.70 -5.31
C ALA A 82 5.25 4.73 -5.57
N GLY A 83 3.99 4.28 -5.58
CA GLY A 83 2.83 5.15 -5.81
C GLY A 83 1.59 4.38 -6.25
N HIS A 84 0.51 4.45 -5.47
CA HIS A 84 -0.77 3.78 -5.70
C HIS A 84 -1.96 4.70 -5.42
N ILE A 85 -3.17 4.25 -5.77
CA ILE A 85 -4.41 4.97 -5.47
C ILE A 85 -4.60 4.99 -3.95
N PRO A 86 -4.91 6.14 -3.32
CA PRO A 86 -5.11 6.21 -1.87
C PRO A 86 -6.09 5.15 -1.37
N GLY A 87 -5.72 4.45 -0.29
CA GLY A 87 -6.56 3.40 0.32
C GLY A 87 -6.76 2.14 -0.52
N ALA A 88 -6.04 1.95 -1.63
CA ALA A 88 -6.09 0.71 -2.39
C ALA A 88 -5.52 -0.48 -1.61
N TYR A 89 -5.86 -1.69 -2.02
CA TYR A 89 -5.24 -2.94 -1.58
C TYR A 89 -4.29 -3.43 -2.67
N ASN A 90 -3.13 -3.99 -2.30
CA ASN A 90 -2.26 -4.66 -3.27
C ASN A 90 -2.49 -6.18 -3.24
N SER A 91 -2.82 -6.75 -4.40
CA SER A 91 -2.93 -8.21 -4.58
C SER A 91 -2.49 -8.57 -5.98
N SER A 92 -1.53 -9.49 -6.14
CA SER A 92 -1.14 -9.91 -7.48
C SER A 92 -2.30 -10.61 -8.19
N LEU A 93 -2.31 -10.58 -9.54
CA LEU A 93 -3.32 -11.33 -10.30
C LEU A 93 -3.39 -12.79 -9.84
N ALA A 94 -2.25 -13.44 -9.58
CA ALA A 94 -2.18 -14.84 -9.15
C ALA A 94 -2.83 -15.11 -7.78
N ASN A 95 -2.87 -14.12 -6.88
CA ASN A 95 -3.41 -14.25 -5.52
C ASN A 95 -4.83 -13.68 -5.37
N ILE A 96 -5.37 -13.01 -6.40
CA ILE A 96 -6.62 -12.26 -6.30
C ILE A 96 -7.81 -13.08 -5.77
N LEU A 97 -7.87 -14.36 -6.12
CA LEU A 97 -8.93 -15.28 -5.67
C LEU A 97 -8.80 -15.70 -4.20
N THR A 98 -7.59 -15.58 -3.64
CA THR A 98 -7.30 -15.87 -2.23
C THR A 98 -7.47 -14.62 -1.37
N ASP A 99 -7.06 -13.44 -1.88
CA ASP A 99 -7.04 -12.22 -1.06
C ASP A 99 -8.43 -11.58 -0.96
N VAL A 100 -9.19 -11.57 -2.07
CA VAL A 100 -10.55 -10.98 -2.10
C VAL A 100 -11.54 -11.83 -1.32
N GLY A 101 -12.21 -11.20 -0.35
CA GLY A 101 -13.12 -11.86 0.59
C GLY A 101 -12.45 -12.41 1.85
N THR A 102 -11.11 -12.36 1.91
CA THR A 102 -10.33 -12.87 3.05
C THR A 102 -9.62 -11.74 3.77
N THR A 103 -8.74 -11.03 3.07
CA THR A 103 -8.02 -9.85 3.57
C THR A 103 -8.49 -8.56 2.91
N ILE A 104 -9.10 -8.65 1.72
CA ILE A 104 -9.69 -7.53 0.99
C ILE A 104 -11.21 -7.59 1.12
N PRO A 105 -11.87 -6.53 1.62
CA PRO A 105 -13.31 -6.54 1.86
C PRO A 105 -14.12 -6.46 0.55
N THR A 106 -15.31 -7.05 0.57
CA THR A 106 -16.22 -7.19 -0.59
C THR A 106 -17.57 -6.49 -0.37
N ASP A 107 -17.62 -5.58 0.59
CA ASP A 107 -18.80 -4.79 0.97
C ASP A 107 -19.11 -3.64 -0.01
N LYS A 108 -18.15 -3.30 -0.87
CA LYS A 108 -18.23 -2.24 -1.88
C LYS A 108 -17.99 -2.78 -3.30
N THR A 109 -18.29 -1.94 -4.30
CA THR A 109 -17.94 -2.23 -5.71
C THR A 109 -16.42 -2.38 -5.82
N ILE A 110 -15.95 -3.48 -6.41
CA ILE A 110 -14.51 -3.76 -6.53
C ILE A 110 -13.98 -3.13 -7.81
N VAL A 111 -12.91 -2.33 -7.74
CA VAL A 111 -12.24 -1.78 -8.92
C VAL A 111 -10.83 -2.32 -9.03
N ILE A 112 -10.55 -3.05 -10.10
CA ILE A 112 -9.22 -3.58 -10.38
C ILE A 112 -8.39 -2.57 -11.16
N ALA A 113 -7.28 -2.13 -10.58
CA ALA A 113 -6.27 -1.29 -11.21
C ALA A 113 -5.05 -2.13 -11.60
N CYS A 114 -4.50 -1.88 -12.79
CA CYS A 114 -3.19 -2.41 -13.18
C CYS A 114 -2.38 -1.32 -13.89
N TYR A 115 -1.24 -1.64 -14.51
CA TYR A 115 -0.42 -0.62 -15.20
C TYR A 115 -1.21 0.14 -16.29
N SER A 116 -1.94 -0.58 -17.16
CA SER A 116 -2.55 -0.04 -18.39
C SER A 116 -4.03 -0.41 -18.59
N GLY A 117 -4.66 -1.02 -17.59
CA GLY A 117 -6.03 -1.55 -17.64
C GLY A 117 -6.18 -2.90 -18.35
N GLN A 118 -5.15 -3.40 -19.04
CA GLN A 118 -5.25 -4.62 -19.84
C GLN A 118 -5.36 -5.89 -18.99
N SER A 119 -4.41 -6.14 -18.08
CA SER A 119 -4.46 -7.35 -17.24
C SER A 119 -5.61 -7.36 -16.23
N ALA A 120 -6.18 -6.19 -15.90
CA ALA A 120 -7.33 -6.08 -15.00
C ALA A 120 -8.57 -6.83 -15.51
N GLY A 121 -8.70 -7.01 -16.83
CA GLY A 121 -9.77 -7.82 -17.43
C GLY A 121 -9.77 -9.30 -17.00
N HIS A 122 -8.58 -9.89 -16.81
CA HIS A 122 -8.47 -11.28 -16.31
C HIS A 122 -8.92 -11.39 -14.85
N ALA A 123 -8.54 -10.42 -14.00
CA ALA A 123 -9.00 -10.38 -12.62
C ALA A 123 -10.51 -10.18 -12.51
N LYS A 124 -11.09 -9.26 -13.30
CA LYS A 124 -12.55 -9.01 -13.32
C LYS A 124 -13.33 -10.28 -13.61
N ILE A 125 -13.05 -10.93 -14.73
CA ILE A 125 -13.79 -12.13 -15.13
C ILE A 125 -13.58 -13.28 -14.14
N ALA A 126 -12.39 -13.40 -13.55
CA ALA A 126 -12.13 -14.40 -12.53
C ALA A 126 -13.01 -14.18 -11.29
N LEU A 127 -13.02 -12.97 -10.73
CA LEU A 127 -13.78 -12.64 -9.54
C LEU A 127 -15.29 -12.78 -9.77
N GLU A 128 -15.81 -12.34 -10.91
CA GLU A 128 -17.23 -12.45 -11.21
C GLU A 128 -17.70 -13.90 -11.42
N LEU A 129 -16.89 -14.72 -12.09
CA LEU A 129 -17.18 -16.15 -12.21
C LEU A 129 -17.06 -16.90 -10.88
N MET A 130 -16.31 -16.35 -9.92
CA MET A 130 -16.22 -16.85 -8.54
C MET A 130 -17.28 -16.25 -7.61
N GLY A 131 -18.19 -15.43 -8.13
CA GLY A 131 -19.38 -14.96 -7.43
C GLY A 131 -19.25 -13.60 -6.74
N HIS A 132 -18.15 -12.87 -6.94
CA HIS A 132 -18.07 -11.46 -6.57
C HIS A 132 -18.86 -10.65 -7.60
N GLU A 133 -20.02 -10.13 -7.21
CA GLU A 133 -20.84 -9.30 -8.08
C GLU A 133 -20.25 -7.86 -8.15
N ASP A 134 -20.56 -7.12 -9.22
CA ASP A 134 -20.17 -5.70 -9.40
C ASP A 134 -18.64 -5.42 -9.34
N VAL A 135 -17.84 -6.24 -10.03
CA VAL A 135 -16.43 -5.93 -10.25
C VAL A 135 -16.31 -4.97 -11.44
N LYS A 136 -15.34 -4.06 -11.41
CA LYS A 136 -15.01 -3.12 -12.49
C LYS A 136 -13.49 -3.09 -12.71
N THR A 137 -13.04 -2.54 -13.83
CA THR A 137 -11.63 -2.24 -14.08
C THR A 137 -11.42 -0.73 -14.20
N LEU A 138 -10.29 -0.23 -13.71
CA LEU A 138 -9.87 1.14 -13.96
C LEU A 138 -9.46 1.31 -15.44
N GLY A 139 -10.15 2.20 -16.15
CA GLY A 139 -9.90 2.49 -17.55
C GLY A 139 -8.47 2.99 -17.76
N PHE A 140 -7.71 2.32 -18.64
CA PHE A 140 -6.28 2.57 -18.86
C PHE A 140 -5.39 2.35 -17.63
N GLY A 141 -5.91 1.78 -16.54
CA GLY A 141 -5.17 1.49 -15.32
C GLY A 141 -4.54 2.74 -14.70
N MET A 142 -3.43 2.55 -14.00
CA MET A 142 -2.69 3.63 -13.32
C MET A 142 -2.10 4.67 -14.28
N SER A 143 -1.94 4.34 -15.57
CA SER A 143 -1.59 5.34 -16.59
C SER A 143 -2.64 6.44 -16.77
N SER A 144 -3.90 6.21 -16.36
CA SER A 144 -4.91 7.27 -16.33
C SER A 144 -4.97 8.06 -15.03
N TRP A 145 -4.47 7.48 -13.94
CA TRP A 145 -4.60 8.05 -12.60
C TRP A 145 -3.63 9.20 -12.37
N ASN A 146 -2.35 8.96 -12.71
CA ASN A 146 -1.28 9.93 -12.53
C ASN A 146 -0.32 9.89 -13.72
N SER A 147 0.03 11.05 -14.29
CA SER A 147 0.85 11.12 -15.52
C SER A 147 2.26 10.56 -15.33
N THR A 148 2.80 10.57 -14.10
CA THR A 148 4.10 9.97 -13.77
C THR A 148 4.12 8.46 -14.00
N LEU A 149 2.95 7.81 -13.97
CA LEU A 149 2.77 6.37 -14.18
C LEU A 149 2.32 6.01 -15.61
N ALA A 150 2.22 7.01 -16.50
CA ALA A 150 1.70 6.83 -17.86
C ALA A 150 2.75 6.36 -18.89
N THR A 151 4.03 6.32 -18.52
CA THR A 151 5.14 5.96 -19.43
C THR A 151 4.90 4.64 -20.16
N GLY A 152 4.42 3.61 -19.44
CA GLY A 152 4.14 2.29 -20.04
C GLY A 152 3.08 2.34 -21.14
N TRP A 153 2.03 3.16 -20.99
CA TRP A 153 1.03 3.36 -22.02
C TRP A 153 1.56 4.25 -23.16
N ASN A 154 2.08 5.44 -22.82
CA ASN A 154 2.47 6.46 -23.78
C ASN A 154 3.59 6.00 -24.73
N SER A 155 4.54 5.19 -24.25
CA SER A 155 5.60 4.64 -25.11
C SER A 155 5.12 3.55 -26.07
N ASN A 156 3.89 3.06 -25.90
CA ASN A 156 3.35 1.93 -26.65
C ASN A 156 2.06 2.26 -27.42
N ILE A 157 1.69 3.52 -27.58
CA ILE A 157 0.61 3.95 -28.48
C ILE A 157 1.21 4.58 -29.73
N GLY A 158 0.51 4.51 -30.86
CA GLY A 158 0.98 5.09 -32.12
C GLY A 158 0.15 4.68 -33.33
N ASP A 159 0.65 5.05 -34.51
CA ASP A 159 0.06 4.73 -35.81
C ASP A 159 0.92 3.67 -36.54
N ASN A 160 1.01 2.46 -35.97
CA ASN A 160 1.99 1.46 -36.39
C ASN A 160 1.51 0.49 -37.50
N LEU A 161 0.26 0.62 -37.99
CA LEU A 161 -0.24 -0.17 -39.12
C LEU A 161 -0.37 0.70 -40.38
N ALA A 162 0.59 0.55 -41.31
CA ALA A 162 0.69 1.39 -42.50
C ALA A 162 -0.28 1.03 -43.64
N SER A 163 -0.74 -0.22 -43.70
CA SER A 163 -1.58 -0.72 -44.80
C SER A 163 -2.75 -1.54 -44.23
N PRO A 164 -3.74 -0.85 -43.64
CA PRO A 164 -4.93 -1.50 -43.11
C PRO A 164 -5.76 -2.12 -44.24
N GLU A 165 -6.33 -3.29 -43.98
CA GLU A 165 -7.33 -3.89 -44.86
C GLU A 165 -8.72 -3.30 -44.57
N THR A 166 -9.57 -3.24 -45.58
CA THR A 166 -10.97 -2.77 -45.47
C THR A 166 -11.99 -3.82 -45.92
N THR A 167 -11.53 -4.89 -46.56
CA THR A 167 -12.37 -6.01 -47.01
C THR A 167 -12.87 -6.82 -45.83
N ASN A 168 -14.14 -7.20 -45.85
CA ASN A 168 -14.66 -8.10 -44.83
C ASN A 168 -14.27 -9.55 -45.07
N ASN A 169 -13.40 -10.07 -44.21
CA ASN A 169 -12.84 -11.42 -44.34
C ASN A 169 -13.76 -12.52 -43.83
N ASN A 170 -14.90 -12.21 -43.20
CA ASN A 170 -15.76 -13.21 -42.55
C ASN A 170 -16.37 -14.25 -43.51
N ALA A 171 -16.43 -13.97 -44.82
CA ALA A 171 -16.82 -14.96 -45.81
C ALA A 171 -15.85 -16.17 -45.88
N GLY A 172 -14.64 -16.02 -45.35
CA GLY A 172 -13.63 -17.07 -45.26
C GLY A 172 -13.63 -17.86 -43.94
N LEU A 173 -14.58 -17.62 -43.03
CA LEU A 173 -14.69 -18.39 -41.79
C LEU A 173 -15.13 -19.83 -42.08
N THR A 174 -14.57 -20.78 -41.33
CA THR A 174 -14.91 -22.20 -41.37
C THR A 174 -15.26 -22.71 -39.98
N GLU A 175 -16.15 -23.69 -39.89
CA GLU A 175 -16.50 -24.30 -38.60
C GLU A 175 -15.41 -25.27 -38.13
N HIS A 176 -15.14 -25.26 -36.83
CA HIS A 176 -14.15 -26.08 -36.14
C HIS A 176 -14.80 -26.86 -34.98
N ALA A 177 -14.20 -27.98 -34.60
CA ALA A 177 -14.59 -28.69 -33.38
C ALA A 177 -14.27 -27.83 -32.14
N PHE A 178 -15.01 -28.02 -31.04
CA PHE A 178 -14.68 -27.35 -29.78
C PHE A 178 -13.53 -28.03 -29.03
N PRO A 179 -12.71 -27.27 -28.27
CA PRO A 179 -11.73 -27.84 -27.36
C PRO A 179 -12.34 -28.84 -26.37
N THR A 180 -11.59 -29.88 -26.02
CA THR A 180 -11.99 -30.83 -24.97
C THR A 180 -11.47 -30.35 -23.61
N LEU A 181 -12.38 -30.13 -22.66
CA LEU A 181 -12.04 -29.77 -21.29
C LEU A 181 -12.05 -30.98 -20.37
N THR A 182 -10.98 -31.15 -19.58
CA THR A 182 -10.88 -32.18 -18.54
C THR A 182 -11.54 -31.73 -17.23
N GLY A 183 -12.18 -32.66 -16.51
CA GLY A 183 -12.82 -32.40 -15.22
C GLY A 183 -14.31 -32.75 -15.22
N THR A 184 -15.06 -32.14 -14.30
CA THR A 184 -16.52 -32.35 -14.15
C THR A 184 -17.25 -31.02 -14.27
N ASN A 185 -18.52 -31.05 -14.69
CA ASN A 185 -19.33 -29.82 -14.79
C ASN A 185 -19.45 -29.07 -13.45
N ALA A 186 -19.45 -29.79 -12.33
CA ALA A 186 -19.57 -29.18 -11.01
C ALA A 186 -18.36 -28.31 -10.61
N THR A 187 -17.17 -28.62 -11.14
CA THR A 187 -15.93 -27.97 -10.75
C THR A 187 -15.25 -27.22 -11.89
N ILE A 188 -15.77 -27.30 -13.13
CA ILE A 188 -15.07 -26.82 -14.31
C ILE A 188 -14.80 -25.32 -14.25
N VAL A 189 -15.78 -24.51 -13.83
CA VAL A 189 -15.64 -23.04 -13.74
C VAL A 189 -14.49 -22.69 -12.79
N ALA A 190 -14.55 -23.15 -11.54
CA ALA A 190 -13.50 -22.87 -10.56
C ALA A 190 -12.11 -23.38 -11.01
N THR A 191 -12.06 -24.58 -11.61
CA THR A 191 -10.81 -25.17 -12.10
C THR A 191 -10.18 -24.33 -13.21
N ARG A 192 -10.98 -23.88 -14.19
CA ARG A 192 -10.49 -23.10 -15.33
C ARG A 192 -10.17 -21.67 -14.95
N VAL A 193 -10.94 -21.05 -14.06
CA VAL A 193 -10.64 -19.73 -13.49
C VAL A 193 -9.31 -19.74 -12.76
N ALA A 194 -9.07 -20.70 -11.87
CA ALA A 194 -7.79 -20.83 -11.15
C ALA A 194 -6.61 -21.02 -12.11
N ALA A 195 -6.76 -21.87 -13.13
CA ALA A 195 -5.73 -22.08 -14.14
C ALA A 195 -5.44 -20.81 -14.98
N MET A 196 -6.47 -20.06 -15.35
CA MET A 196 -6.34 -18.80 -16.10
C MET A 196 -5.62 -17.73 -15.28
N VAL A 197 -5.99 -17.59 -14.01
CA VAL A 197 -5.34 -16.66 -13.08
C VAL A 197 -3.86 -17.03 -12.86
N ALA A 198 -3.56 -18.31 -12.64
CA ALA A 198 -2.19 -18.79 -12.46
C ALA A 198 -1.32 -18.63 -13.72
N ALA A 199 -1.91 -18.76 -14.92
CA ALA A 199 -1.21 -18.50 -16.17
C ALA A 199 -0.90 -17.01 -16.38
N GLY A 200 -1.64 -16.12 -15.73
CA GLY A 200 -1.51 -14.68 -15.88
C GLY A 200 -2.01 -14.15 -17.23
N PHE A 201 -1.84 -12.85 -17.44
CA PHE A 201 -2.30 -12.17 -18.66
C PHE A 201 -1.55 -12.66 -19.90
N GLN A 202 -2.27 -13.30 -20.82
CA GLN A 202 -1.72 -13.76 -22.09
C GLN A 202 -1.81 -12.66 -23.15
N SER A 203 -0.67 -12.12 -23.57
CA SER A 203 -0.59 -11.06 -24.57
C SER A 203 0.45 -11.30 -25.66
N ILE A 204 0.33 -10.54 -26.75
CA ILE A 204 1.30 -10.47 -27.84
C ILE A 204 1.54 -9.00 -28.21
N THR A 205 2.76 -8.67 -28.65
CA THR A 205 3.09 -7.33 -29.16
C THR A 205 2.90 -7.26 -30.67
N TRP A 206 2.57 -6.08 -31.19
CA TRP A 206 2.47 -5.87 -32.63
C TRP A 206 3.76 -6.22 -33.37
N ALA A 207 4.92 -5.87 -32.80
CA ALA A 207 6.23 -6.22 -33.36
C ALA A 207 6.44 -7.73 -33.56
N THR A 208 5.82 -8.56 -32.72
CA THR A 208 5.85 -10.03 -32.85
C THR A 208 4.82 -10.55 -33.84
N LEU A 209 3.62 -9.94 -33.86
CA LEU A 209 2.50 -10.36 -34.70
C LEU A 209 2.71 -9.98 -36.17
N GLN A 210 3.11 -8.73 -36.44
CA GLN A 210 3.18 -8.16 -37.79
C GLN A 210 3.95 -9.00 -38.82
N PRO A 211 5.15 -9.54 -38.53
CA PRO A 211 5.88 -10.33 -39.52
C PRO A 211 5.33 -11.76 -39.70
N ASN A 212 4.39 -12.20 -38.85
CA ASN A 212 3.95 -13.58 -38.75
C ASN A 212 2.42 -13.72 -38.87
N LEU A 213 1.72 -12.78 -39.52
CA LEU A 213 0.25 -12.76 -39.53
C LEU A 213 -0.38 -14.08 -39.98
N ASP A 214 0.24 -14.79 -40.92
CA ASP A 214 -0.24 -16.08 -41.44
C ASP A 214 -0.19 -17.23 -40.41
N ASP A 215 0.56 -17.06 -39.31
CA ASP A 215 0.66 -18.05 -38.22
C ASP A 215 -0.47 -17.90 -37.18
N TYR A 216 -1.32 -16.88 -37.29
CA TYR A 216 -2.32 -16.54 -36.28
C TYR A 216 -3.72 -16.44 -36.87
N PHE A 217 -4.70 -16.88 -36.09
CA PHE A 217 -6.10 -16.50 -36.30
C PHE A 217 -6.38 -15.17 -35.62
N VAL A 218 -6.50 -14.08 -36.38
CA VAL A 218 -6.64 -12.73 -35.83
C VAL A 218 -8.12 -12.33 -35.75
N VAL A 219 -8.57 -12.01 -34.54
CA VAL A 219 -9.92 -11.54 -34.21
C VAL A 219 -9.89 -10.03 -33.95
N ASN A 220 -10.61 -9.31 -34.78
CA ASN A 220 -11.03 -7.95 -34.54
C ASN A 220 -12.29 -7.92 -33.68
N TYR A 221 -12.25 -7.20 -32.56
CA TYR A 221 -13.37 -7.10 -31.62
C TYR A 221 -13.89 -5.67 -31.48
N PHE A 222 -14.25 -5.06 -32.61
CA PHE A 222 -15.03 -3.82 -32.69
C PHE A 222 -16.01 -3.86 -33.86
N GLY A 223 -16.86 -2.83 -33.99
CA GLY A 223 -17.98 -2.83 -34.94
C GLY A 223 -17.54 -2.93 -36.40
N GLN A 224 -18.37 -3.60 -37.22
CA GLN A 224 -18.09 -3.86 -38.64
C GLN A 224 -17.75 -2.60 -39.44
N ALA A 225 -18.48 -1.49 -39.23
CA ALA A 225 -18.22 -0.25 -39.96
C ALA A 225 -16.80 0.28 -39.72
N ASP A 226 -16.32 0.27 -38.47
CA ASP A 226 -14.95 0.68 -38.16
C ASP A 226 -13.92 -0.32 -38.69
N TYR A 227 -14.23 -1.62 -38.64
CA TYR A 227 -13.39 -2.66 -39.23
C TYR A 227 -13.23 -2.49 -40.75
N GLU A 228 -14.29 -2.10 -41.46
CA GLU A 228 -14.25 -1.79 -42.91
C GLU A 228 -13.73 -0.37 -43.21
N GLY A 229 -13.33 0.41 -42.20
CA GLY A 229 -12.77 1.76 -42.36
C GLY A 229 -13.81 2.86 -42.68
N THR A 230 -15.09 2.59 -42.44
CA THR A 230 -16.21 3.51 -42.73
C THR A 230 -16.93 4.02 -41.47
N GLY A 231 -16.49 3.58 -40.29
CA GLY A 231 -17.11 3.88 -39.01
C GLY A 231 -16.68 5.23 -38.42
N THR A 232 -17.34 5.60 -37.31
CA THR A 232 -17.17 6.91 -36.67
C THR A 232 -15.93 7.00 -35.79
N ALA A 233 -15.24 5.90 -35.51
CA ALA A 233 -13.96 5.93 -34.78
C ALA A 233 -12.81 6.44 -35.65
N GLY A 234 -13.03 6.64 -36.95
CA GLY A 234 -12.08 7.22 -37.90
C GLY A 234 -10.89 6.33 -38.23
N VAL A 235 -10.86 5.08 -37.75
CA VAL A 235 -9.82 4.13 -38.11
C VAL A 235 -9.93 3.77 -39.60
N PRO A 236 -8.80 3.64 -40.31
CA PRO A 236 -8.79 3.43 -41.76
C PRO A 236 -9.10 1.98 -42.18
N GLY A 237 -9.30 1.06 -41.23
CA GLY A 237 -9.55 -0.35 -41.47
C GLY A 237 -9.03 -1.24 -40.33
N HIS A 238 -8.55 -2.43 -40.66
CA HIS A 238 -8.13 -3.46 -39.71
C HIS A 238 -6.80 -4.12 -40.09
N ILE A 239 -6.30 -5.00 -39.21
CA ILE A 239 -5.09 -5.80 -39.46
C ILE A 239 -5.37 -6.74 -40.63
N PRO A 240 -4.53 -6.79 -41.69
CA PRO A 240 -4.74 -7.70 -42.82
C PRO A 240 -4.99 -9.15 -42.38
N GLY A 241 -6.00 -9.78 -42.97
CA GLY A 241 -6.42 -11.15 -42.67
C GLY A 241 -7.24 -11.32 -41.39
N ALA A 242 -7.50 -10.25 -40.62
CA ALA A 242 -8.30 -10.37 -39.41
C ALA A 242 -9.79 -10.55 -39.72
N TYR A 243 -10.49 -11.32 -38.86
CA TYR A 243 -11.93 -11.57 -38.90
C TYR A 243 -12.66 -10.71 -37.86
N GLN A 244 -13.84 -10.20 -38.21
CA GLN A 244 -14.61 -9.31 -37.37
C GLN A 244 -15.65 -10.06 -36.54
N PHE A 245 -15.71 -9.76 -35.25
CA PHE A 245 -16.80 -10.21 -34.38
C PHE A 245 -17.31 -9.04 -33.54
N THR A 246 -18.63 -8.92 -33.44
CA THR A 246 -19.27 -7.77 -32.79
C THR A 246 -19.29 -7.95 -31.27
N PRO A 247 -18.75 -6.99 -30.50
CA PRO A 247 -18.81 -7.02 -29.05
C PRO A 247 -20.23 -7.22 -28.52
N TYR A 248 -20.36 -8.00 -27.44
CA TYR A 248 -21.61 -8.34 -26.74
C TYR A 248 -22.66 -9.12 -27.54
N ALA A 249 -22.37 -9.43 -28.81
CA ALA A 249 -23.31 -10.11 -29.69
C ALA A 249 -22.73 -11.40 -30.27
N SER A 250 -21.41 -11.49 -30.40
CA SER A 250 -20.77 -12.54 -31.17
C SER A 250 -20.06 -13.61 -30.36
N LEU A 251 -19.93 -13.47 -29.04
CA LEU A 251 -19.38 -14.56 -28.23
C LEU A 251 -20.48 -15.58 -27.90
N GLY A 252 -20.61 -16.60 -28.72
CA GLY A 252 -21.54 -17.71 -28.51
C GLY A 252 -21.30 -18.85 -29.50
N PHE A 253 -21.95 -20.00 -29.26
CA PHE A 253 -21.77 -21.21 -30.07
C PHE A 253 -22.05 -21.01 -31.56
N GLU A 254 -23.09 -20.24 -31.89
CA GLU A 254 -23.51 -20.02 -33.28
C GLU A 254 -22.75 -18.91 -34.00
N GLN A 255 -21.80 -18.25 -33.32
CA GLN A 255 -21.03 -17.13 -33.88
C GLN A 255 -19.54 -17.37 -33.71
N MET A 256 -18.87 -16.69 -32.78
CA MET A 256 -17.42 -16.75 -32.67
C MET A 256 -16.93 -18.17 -32.37
N LEU A 257 -17.47 -18.85 -31.36
CA LEU A 257 -16.84 -20.06 -30.81
C LEU A 257 -16.72 -21.20 -31.83
N LYS A 258 -17.73 -21.42 -32.69
CA LYS A 258 -17.66 -22.46 -33.73
C LYS A 258 -16.65 -22.16 -34.83
N ASN A 259 -16.25 -20.90 -35.00
CA ASN A 259 -15.35 -20.47 -36.07
C ASN A 259 -13.89 -20.32 -35.60
N LEU A 260 -13.60 -20.58 -34.32
CA LEU A 260 -12.24 -20.49 -33.78
C LEU A 260 -11.49 -21.82 -33.95
N PRO A 261 -10.23 -21.79 -34.39
CA PRO A 261 -9.43 -23.01 -34.50
C PRO A 261 -9.15 -23.61 -33.12
N SER A 262 -9.31 -24.93 -32.99
CA SER A 262 -9.07 -25.69 -31.77
C SER A 262 -7.91 -26.70 -31.89
N ASP A 263 -7.20 -26.68 -33.01
CA ASP A 263 -6.06 -27.55 -33.34
C ASP A 263 -4.72 -27.06 -32.76
N GLY A 264 -4.76 -26.01 -31.94
CA GLY A 264 -3.58 -25.37 -31.33
C GLY A 264 -3.12 -24.10 -32.04
N THR A 265 -3.70 -23.77 -33.20
CA THR A 265 -3.43 -22.49 -33.89
C THR A 265 -3.64 -21.32 -32.92
N PRO A 266 -2.62 -20.45 -32.73
CA PRO A 266 -2.74 -19.31 -31.83
C PRO A 266 -3.79 -18.30 -32.32
N ILE A 267 -4.62 -17.81 -31.40
CA ILE A 267 -5.66 -16.81 -31.65
C ILE A 267 -5.20 -15.48 -31.08
N VAL A 268 -5.27 -14.41 -31.86
CA VAL A 268 -5.02 -13.05 -31.36
C VAL A 268 -6.28 -12.24 -31.37
N VAL A 269 -6.72 -11.76 -30.22
CA VAL A 269 -7.88 -10.87 -30.10
C VAL A 269 -7.40 -9.44 -29.86
N TYR A 270 -7.98 -8.48 -30.57
CA TYR A 270 -7.71 -7.06 -30.30
C TYR A 270 -8.99 -6.23 -30.33
N CYS A 271 -9.05 -5.27 -29.41
CA CYS A 271 -10.08 -4.23 -29.36
C CYS A 271 -9.41 -2.86 -29.40
N TRP A 272 -10.12 -1.79 -29.01
CA TRP A 272 -9.60 -0.42 -29.01
C TRP A 272 -8.35 -0.20 -28.14
N THR A 273 -8.34 -0.75 -26.93
CA THR A 273 -7.33 -0.43 -25.88
C THR A 273 -6.62 -1.68 -25.33
N GLY A 274 -7.03 -2.88 -25.74
CA GLY A 274 -6.59 -4.14 -25.13
C GLY A 274 -7.38 -4.56 -23.88
N GLN A 275 -8.24 -3.70 -23.33
CA GLN A 275 -8.98 -3.98 -22.08
C GLN A 275 -10.12 -4.98 -22.27
N HIS A 276 -10.95 -4.79 -23.30
CA HIS A 276 -12.05 -5.72 -23.60
C HIS A 276 -11.53 -7.03 -24.20
N SER A 277 -10.55 -6.97 -25.10
CA SER A 277 -9.92 -8.18 -25.67
C SER A 277 -9.24 -9.03 -24.59
N SER A 278 -8.72 -8.44 -23.52
CA SER A 278 -8.22 -9.18 -22.36
C SER A 278 -9.29 -10.07 -21.73
N GLN A 279 -10.51 -9.59 -21.57
CA GLN A 279 -11.61 -10.39 -21.00
C GLN A 279 -12.05 -11.51 -21.95
N VAL A 280 -12.09 -11.24 -23.26
CA VAL A 280 -12.36 -12.26 -24.28
C VAL A 280 -11.27 -13.34 -24.26
N VAL A 281 -9.99 -12.94 -24.19
CA VAL A 281 -8.86 -13.87 -24.14
C VAL A 281 -8.89 -14.72 -22.87
N ALA A 282 -9.22 -14.12 -21.72
CA ALA A 282 -9.40 -14.89 -20.49
C ALA A 282 -10.47 -15.96 -20.66
N ALA A 283 -11.61 -15.63 -21.26
CA ALA A 283 -12.67 -16.59 -21.56
C ALA A 283 -12.23 -17.68 -22.54
N LEU A 284 -11.59 -17.32 -23.64
CA LEU A 284 -11.09 -18.29 -24.63
C LEU A 284 -10.06 -19.24 -24.02
N ASN A 285 -9.18 -18.74 -23.15
CA ASN A 285 -8.19 -19.56 -22.46
C ASN A 285 -8.87 -20.50 -21.46
N MET A 286 -9.90 -20.05 -20.73
CA MET A 286 -10.72 -20.92 -19.89
C MET A 286 -11.47 -21.98 -20.71
N LEU A 287 -11.83 -21.68 -21.95
CA LEU A 287 -12.42 -22.62 -22.91
C LEU A 287 -11.41 -23.56 -23.58
N GLY A 288 -10.12 -23.41 -23.32
CA GLY A 288 -9.07 -24.30 -23.83
C GLY A 288 -8.44 -23.87 -25.15
N TYR A 289 -8.79 -22.69 -25.66
CA TYR A 289 -8.13 -22.10 -26.82
C TYR A 289 -6.77 -21.49 -26.43
N ASN A 290 -5.86 -21.41 -27.40
CA ASN A 290 -4.57 -20.73 -27.27
C ASN A 290 -4.72 -19.25 -27.68
N ALA A 291 -5.33 -18.43 -26.83
CA ALA A 291 -5.62 -17.03 -27.15
C ALA A 291 -4.66 -16.03 -26.47
N LYS A 292 -4.38 -14.94 -27.17
CA LYS A 292 -3.56 -13.81 -26.71
C LYS A 292 -4.24 -12.48 -27.04
N SER A 293 -4.14 -11.52 -26.14
CA SER A 293 -4.59 -10.15 -26.43
C SER A 293 -3.49 -9.37 -27.13
N LEU A 294 -3.80 -8.67 -28.21
CA LEU A 294 -2.86 -7.69 -28.77
C LEU A 294 -2.66 -6.56 -27.77
N SER A 295 -1.41 -6.35 -27.36
CA SER A 295 -1.05 -5.33 -26.39
C SER A 295 -1.42 -3.95 -26.90
N TYR A 296 -2.10 -3.16 -26.06
CA TYR A 296 -2.62 -1.81 -26.32
C TYR A 296 -3.68 -1.73 -27.43
N GLY A 297 -4.06 -2.85 -28.04
CA GLY A 297 -5.11 -2.92 -29.06
C GLY A 297 -4.87 -1.96 -30.22
N SER A 298 -5.95 -1.39 -30.75
CA SER A 298 -5.90 -0.42 -31.84
C SER A 298 -5.23 0.91 -31.48
N ASN A 299 -5.06 1.25 -30.21
CA ASN A 299 -4.23 2.40 -29.83
C ASN A 299 -2.78 2.24 -30.25
N HIS A 300 -2.29 1.01 -30.39
CA HIS A 300 -0.96 0.80 -30.96
C HIS A 300 -0.94 0.98 -32.47
N LEU A 301 -2.08 0.88 -33.15
CA LEU A 301 -2.15 0.79 -34.61
C LEU A 301 -2.63 2.09 -35.26
N PHE A 302 -3.54 2.82 -34.61
CA PHE A 302 -4.29 3.94 -35.17
C PHE A 302 -4.54 5.05 -34.12
N HIS A 303 -3.56 5.32 -33.24
CA HIS A 303 -3.71 6.27 -32.15
C HIS A 303 -4.25 7.64 -32.59
N SER A 304 -3.70 8.24 -33.65
CA SER A 304 -4.09 9.59 -34.08
C SER A 304 -5.56 9.64 -34.50
N SER A 305 -6.03 8.61 -35.20
CA SER A 305 -7.42 8.51 -35.64
C SER A 305 -8.36 8.38 -34.45
N LEU A 306 -8.00 7.54 -33.49
CA LEU A 306 -8.85 7.28 -32.34
C LEU A 306 -8.88 8.47 -31.35
N THR A 307 -7.76 9.17 -31.16
CA THR A 307 -7.71 10.40 -30.35
C THR A 307 -8.48 11.55 -31.02
N ALA A 308 -8.59 11.56 -32.35
CA ALA A 308 -9.37 12.58 -33.05
C ALA A 308 -10.90 12.32 -33.00
N ASN A 309 -11.32 11.05 -32.87
CA ASN A 309 -12.71 10.68 -33.12
C ASN A 309 -13.40 9.88 -32.00
N ARG A 310 -12.65 9.21 -31.12
CA ARG A 310 -13.20 8.24 -30.15
C ARG A 310 -13.03 8.64 -28.69
N TRP A 311 -11.93 9.29 -28.33
CA TRP A 311 -11.69 9.76 -26.96
C TRP A 311 -11.00 11.12 -26.94
N THR A 312 -11.16 11.86 -25.86
CA THR A 312 -10.52 13.17 -25.64
C THR A 312 -9.08 13.03 -25.17
N ALA A 313 -8.22 14.00 -25.51
CA ALA A 313 -6.78 13.99 -25.21
C ALA A 313 -6.41 13.91 -23.70
N ALA A 314 -7.31 14.26 -22.79
CA ALA A 314 -7.09 14.13 -21.34
C ALA A 314 -7.55 12.75 -20.85
N SER A 315 -6.72 11.72 -21.05
CA SER A 315 -6.90 10.41 -20.40
C SER A 315 -5.93 10.19 -19.24
N ALA A 316 -4.90 11.03 -19.10
CA ALA A 316 -4.01 11.06 -17.95
C ALA A 316 -4.39 12.22 -17.03
N ASN A 317 -4.67 11.89 -15.77
CA ASN A 317 -4.88 12.84 -14.70
C ASN A 317 -3.59 12.96 -13.87
N ASP A 318 -3.60 13.85 -12.88
CA ASP A 318 -2.55 13.98 -11.87
C ASP A 318 -3.19 13.89 -10.48
N PHE A 319 -4.02 12.85 -10.28
CA PHE A 319 -4.59 12.57 -8.98
C PHE A 319 -3.52 12.12 -8.00
N GLU A 320 -3.79 12.34 -6.72
CA GLU A 320 -2.88 12.01 -5.62
C GLU A 320 -2.48 10.53 -5.64
N LEU A 321 -1.22 10.27 -5.30
CA LEU A 321 -0.69 8.94 -5.07
C LEU A 321 -0.37 8.78 -3.59
N GLU A 322 -0.83 7.70 -3.00
CA GLU A 322 -0.29 7.21 -1.74
C GLU A 322 1.00 6.43 -2.02
N VAL A 323 1.97 6.51 -1.10
CA VAL A 323 3.26 5.80 -1.18
C VAL A 323 3.42 4.89 0.03
N GLY A 324 4.30 3.91 -0.10
CA GLY A 324 4.51 2.87 0.89
C GLY A 324 3.79 1.56 0.54
N GLY A 325 4.21 0.46 1.15
CA GLY A 325 3.63 -0.86 0.89
C GLY A 325 2.19 -1.01 1.42
N ALA A 326 1.59 -2.18 1.22
CA ALA A 326 0.33 -2.51 1.91
C ALA A 326 0.59 -2.66 3.42
N ARG A 327 -0.30 -2.10 4.25
CA ARG A 327 -0.26 -2.27 5.72
C ARG A 327 -0.97 -3.56 6.09
N THR A 328 -0.39 -4.35 6.99
CA THR A 328 -1.16 -5.45 7.62
C THR A 328 -2.22 -4.87 8.57
N PRO A 329 -3.30 -5.60 8.88
CA PRO A 329 -4.28 -5.17 9.88
C PRO A 329 -3.66 -4.80 11.23
N GLU A 330 -2.68 -5.58 11.69
CA GLU A 330 -1.95 -5.37 12.94
C GLU A 330 -1.10 -4.10 12.87
N PHE A 331 -0.39 -3.86 11.76
CA PHE A 331 0.34 -2.62 11.55
C PHE A 331 -0.61 -1.42 11.56
N ALA A 332 -1.75 -1.52 10.87
CA ALA A 332 -2.74 -0.45 10.80
C ALA A 332 -3.34 -0.14 12.17
N ALA A 333 -3.65 -1.16 12.98
CA ALA A 333 -4.18 -1.00 14.34
C ALA A 333 -3.14 -0.36 15.28
N MET A 334 -1.90 -0.85 15.29
CA MET A 334 -0.80 -0.26 16.07
C MET A 334 -0.51 1.18 15.64
N TYR A 335 -0.48 1.43 14.33
CA TYR A 335 -0.29 2.76 13.76
C TYR A 335 -1.38 3.72 14.19
N ALA A 336 -2.66 3.30 14.14
CA ALA A 336 -3.78 4.15 14.55
C ALA A 336 -3.66 4.59 16.03
N ALA A 337 -3.26 3.67 16.93
CA ALA A 337 -3.04 4.00 18.34
C ALA A 337 -1.88 4.98 18.54
N ILE A 338 -0.75 4.76 17.85
CA ILE A 338 0.40 5.67 17.91
C ILE A 338 0.07 7.04 17.31
N ASP A 339 -0.61 7.08 16.17
CA ASP A 339 -0.92 8.32 15.45
C ASP A 339 -1.87 9.20 16.27
N ALA A 340 -2.83 8.60 16.98
CA ALA A 340 -3.68 9.32 17.93
C ALA A 340 -2.86 10.01 19.03
N TYR A 341 -1.88 9.32 19.61
CA TYR A 341 -0.98 9.87 20.62
C TYR A 341 -0.02 10.93 20.06
N MET A 342 0.72 10.59 19.00
CA MET A 342 1.83 11.42 18.50
C MET A 342 1.35 12.75 17.92
N ASN A 343 0.09 12.84 17.49
CA ASN A 343 -0.51 14.05 16.95
C ASN A 343 -1.23 14.92 18.01
N ASP A 344 -1.32 14.47 19.25
CA ASP A 344 -1.84 15.28 20.33
C ASP A 344 -0.71 16.15 20.90
N ASN A 345 -0.78 17.47 20.74
CA ASN A 345 0.25 18.39 21.24
C ASN A 345 0.11 18.73 22.73
N THR A 346 -0.98 18.30 23.36
CA THR A 346 -1.20 18.40 24.80
C THR A 346 -0.57 17.21 25.51
N ASP A 347 -0.64 16.03 24.90
CA ASP A 347 -0.07 14.80 25.44
C ASP A 347 1.36 14.56 24.94
N CYS A 348 1.69 14.75 23.67
CA CYS A 348 3.03 14.57 23.10
C CYS A 348 3.78 15.92 22.97
N PRO A 349 5.01 16.06 23.50
CA PRO A 349 5.81 15.02 24.12
C PRO A 349 5.56 14.91 25.64
N GLY A 350 4.61 15.70 26.17
CA GLY A 350 4.19 15.67 27.57
C GLY A 350 5.36 15.87 28.52
N VAL A 351 5.94 17.08 28.53
CA VAL A 351 7.15 17.38 29.29
C VAL A 351 6.86 18.42 30.38
N ILE A 352 7.39 18.21 31.59
CA ILE A 352 7.33 19.16 32.71
C ILE A 352 8.74 19.62 33.10
N THR A 353 8.93 20.90 33.40
CA THR A 353 10.23 21.42 33.88
C THR A 353 10.46 21.04 35.35
N ALA A 354 11.73 20.96 35.77
CA ALA A 354 12.06 20.69 37.16
C ALA A 354 11.47 21.74 38.12
N GLN A 355 11.52 23.02 37.76
CA GLN A 355 10.88 24.10 38.54
C GLN A 355 9.36 23.89 38.68
N ALA A 356 8.65 23.61 37.57
CA ALA A 356 7.21 23.41 37.63
C ALA A 356 6.82 22.18 38.45
N LEU A 357 7.59 21.09 38.35
CA LEU A 357 7.39 19.91 39.19
C LEU A 357 7.66 20.22 40.66
N HIS A 358 8.77 20.89 40.97
CA HIS A 358 9.14 21.26 42.34
C HIS A 358 8.05 22.11 43.01
N ASP A 359 7.54 23.13 42.31
CA ASP A 359 6.55 24.05 42.86
C ASP A 359 5.19 23.40 43.14
N ASN A 360 4.93 22.24 42.53
CA ASN A 360 3.64 21.54 42.61
C ASN A 360 3.85 20.04 42.93
N LEU A 361 4.90 19.68 43.68
CA LEU A 361 5.32 18.29 43.86
C LEU A 361 4.20 17.41 44.44
N ASP A 362 3.40 17.96 45.36
CA ASP A 362 2.28 17.27 45.99
C ASP A 362 1.11 16.99 45.03
N ASP A 363 1.08 17.60 43.85
CA ASP A 363 0.03 17.39 42.85
C ASP A 363 0.33 16.21 41.90
N TYR A 364 1.51 15.59 42.02
CA TYR A 364 1.96 14.54 41.10
C TYR A 364 2.35 13.24 41.82
N THR A 365 2.19 12.12 41.13
CA THR A 365 2.86 10.85 41.44
C THR A 365 4.14 10.75 40.62
N VAL A 366 5.29 10.89 41.27
CA VAL A 366 6.61 10.84 40.60
C VAL A 366 7.12 9.40 40.53
N ILE A 367 7.50 8.95 39.33
CA ILE A 367 8.07 7.62 39.07
C ILE A 367 9.51 7.78 38.58
N ASP A 368 10.48 7.30 39.35
CA ASP A 368 11.88 7.26 38.97
C ASP A 368 12.23 5.88 38.40
N ILE A 369 12.48 5.83 37.09
CA ILE A 369 12.80 4.58 36.36
C ILE A 369 14.31 4.29 36.30
N ARG A 370 15.14 5.00 37.06
CA ARG A 370 16.57 4.69 37.20
C ARG A 370 16.76 3.40 37.98
N ALA A 371 17.95 2.81 37.87
CA ALA A 371 18.31 1.66 38.68
C ALA A 371 18.17 1.98 40.18
N ALA A 372 17.73 1.00 40.98
CA ALA A 372 17.51 1.15 42.42
C ALA A 372 18.72 1.73 43.17
N SER A 373 19.94 1.41 42.76
CA SER A 373 21.16 1.98 43.34
C SER A 373 21.28 3.49 43.12
N ALA A 374 20.89 3.99 41.95
CA ALA A 374 20.89 5.42 41.64
C ALA A 374 19.75 6.17 42.33
N TYR A 375 18.57 5.54 42.43
CA TYR A 375 17.45 6.06 43.20
C TYR A 375 17.81 6.18 44.69
N ASN A 376 18.39 5.12 45.29
CA ASN A 376 18.81 5.11 46.70
C ASN A 376 19.95 6.09 47.01
N ALA A 377 20.76 6.46 46.01
CA ALA A 377 21.82 7.47 46.18
C ALA A 377 21.26 8.90 46.25
N GLY A 378 20.02 9.12 45.83
CA GLY A 378 19.32 10.40 45.87
C GLY A 378 18.24 10.47 44.78
N HIS A 379 17.01 10.79 45.18
CA HIS A 379 15.83 10.89 44.31
C HIS A 379 14.90 12.02 44.77
N ILE A 380 13.93 12.38 43.92
CA ILE A 380 12.91 13.40 44.20
C ILE A 380 12.08 12.95 45.43
N PRO A 381 11.81 13.83 46.42
CA PRO A 381 10.96 13.50 47.56
C PRO A 381 9.62 12.86 47.17
N GLY A 382 9.31 11.72 47.80
CA GLY A 382 8.06 10.99 47.57
C GLY A 382 7.98 10.19 46.26
N ALA A 383 9.03 10.17 45.43
CA ALA A 383 9.03 9.41 44.19
C ALA A 383 9.04 7.90 44.43
N TYR A 384 8.38 7.14 43.55
CA TYR A 384 8.39 5.67 43.52
C TYR A 384 9.47 5.16 42.57
N ASN A 385 10.25 4.16 42.97
CA ASN A 385 11.22 3.53 42.07
C ASN A 385 10.57 2.41 41.25
N SER A 386 10.79 2.42 39.94
CA SER A 386 10.36 1.38 39.00
C SER A 386 11.42 1.20 37.90
N SER A 387 11.10 0.48 36.84
CA SER A 387 11.94 0.31 35.65
C SER A 387 11.07 0.23 34.40
N LEU A 388 11.63 0.42 33.21
CA LEU A 388 10.88 0.22 31.96
C LEU A 388 10.22 -1.16 31.91
N ALA A 389 10.93 -2.21 32.34
CA ALA A 389 10.41 -3.58 32.29
C ALA A 389 9.30 -3.88 33.32
N THR A 390 9.19 -3.09 34.39
CA THR A 390 8.24 -3.36 35.49
C THR A 390 7.14 -2.32 35.64
N ILE A 391 7.23 -1.17 34.95
CA ILE A 391 6.36 -0.02 35.18
C ILE A 391 4.87 -0.34 35.09
N LEU A 392 4.43 -1.12 34.09
CA LEU A 392 3.01 -1.49 33.96
C LEU A 392 2.52 -2.40 35.09
N ASN A 393 3.39 -3.26 35.63
CA ASN A 393 3.06 -4.09 36.78
C ASN A 393 3.02 -3.27 38.07
N ASP A 394 3.95 -2.32 38.23
CA ASP A 394 4.03 -1.46 39.40
C ASP A 394 2.85 -0.49 39.47
N LEU A 395 2.40 0.05 38.32
CA LEU A 395 1.18 0.87 38.20
C LEU A 395 -0.10 0.12 38.60
N ASN A 396 -0.18 -1.18 38.32
CA ASN A 396 -1.32 -2.02 38.71
C ASN A 396 -1.28 -2.49 40.17
N GLY A 397 -0.26 -2.12 40.96
CA GLY A 397 -0.05 -2.66 42.30
C GLY A 397 0.42 -1.65 43.33
N THR A 398 1.64 -1.14 43.16
CA THR A 398 2.38 -0.40 44.19
C THR A 398 2.35 1.11 44.01
N ILE A 399 2.20 1.60 42.78
CA ILE A 399 2.19 3.02 42.45
C ILE A 399 0.74 3.53 42.51
N PRO A 400 0.44 4.58 43.30
CA PRO A 400 -0.90 5.15 43.38
C PRO A 400 -1.37 5.81 42.07
N SER A 401 -2.68 5.72 41.81
CA SER A 401 -3.33 6.24 40.60
C SER A 401 -4.25 7.43 40.86
N ASP A 402 -4.07 8.14 41.97
CA ASP A 402 -4.94 9.24 42.42
C ASP A 402 -4.50 10.62 41.89
N LYS A 403 -3.33 10.70 41.23
CA LYS A 403 -2.73 11.94 40.73
C LYS A 403 -2.12 11.75 39.34
N PRO A 404 -1.99 12.83 38.54
CA PRO A 404 -1.17 12.84 37.34
C PRO A 404 0.25 12.30 37.55
N TYR A 405 0.81 11.64 36.54
CA TYR A 405 2.12 10.99 36.65
C TYR A 405 3.25 11.87 36.12
N VAL A 406 4.41 11.82 36.79
CA VAL A 406 5.66 12.37 36.25
C VAL A 406 6.76 11.33 36.28
N ILE A 407 7.23 10.93 35.11
CA ILE A 407 8.28 9.95 34.96
C ILE A 407 9.63 10.66 34.85
N THR A 408 10.61 10.22 35.63
CA THR A 408 11.99 10.71 35.56
C THR A 408 12.97 9.57 35.33
N CYS A 409 14.09 9.89 34.67
CA CYS A 409 15.22 8.99 34.51
C CYS A 409 16.53 9.79 34.65
N TYR A 410 17.66 9.28 34.16
CA TYR A 410 18.93 9.99 34.25
C TYR A 410 18.95 11.33 33.47
N SER A 411 18.42 11.34 32.24
CA SER A 411 18.51 12.49 31.29
C SER A 411 17.19 12.83 30.60
N GLY A 412 16.07 12.27 31.08
CA GLY A 412 14.72 12.41 30.51
C GLY A 412 14.44 11.51 29.30
N GLN A 413 15.45 11.00 28.60
CA GLN A 413 15.26 10.24 27.35
C GLN A 413 14.40 8.98 27.56
N SER A 414 14.85 8.04 28.40
CA SER A 414 14.06 6.82 28.68
C SER A 414 12.73 7.08 29.41
N ALA A 415 12.56 8.25 30.05
CA ALA A 415 11.26 8.63 30.63
C ALA A 415 10.22 8.89 29.54
N GLY A 416 10.61 9.46 28.40
CA GLY A 416 9.74 9.56 27.22
C GLY A 416 9.29 8.19 26.71
N HIS A 417 10.19 7.21 26.72
CA HIS A 417 9.88 5.82 26.34
C HIS A 417 8.81 5.17 27.23
N ALA A 418 8.89 5.39 28.54
CA ALA A 418 7.88 4.93 29.49
C ALA A 418 6.54 5.67 29.31
N LYS A 419 6.58 6.97 29.04
CA LYS A 419 5.40 7.83 28.91
C LYS A 419 4.49 7.39 27.76
N ILE A 420 5.05 7.18 26.57
CA ILE A 420 4.27 6.66 25.43
C ILE A 420 3.68 5.26 25.72
N ALA A 421 4.41 4.40 26.44
CA ALA A 421 3.87 3.11 26.85
C ALA A 421 2.67 3.26 27.78
N MET A 422 2.75 4.14 28.78
CA MET A 422 1.65 4.37 29.72
C MET A 422 0.41 4.90 29.01
N GLU A 423 0.53 5.90 28.14
CA GLU A 423 -0.65 6.45 27.45
C GLU A 423 -1.29 5.49 26.45
N LEU A 424 -0.47 4.70 25.73
CA LEU A 424 -1.02 3.63 24.88
C LEU A 424 -1.74 2.55 25.69
N MET A 425 -1.40 2.38 26.98
CA MET A 425 -2.11 1.50 27.92
C MET A 425 -3.27 2.19 28.65
N GLY A 426 -3.65 3.40 28.24
CA GLY A 426 -4.82 4.14 28.75
C GLY A 426 -4.59 4.91 30.04
N TYR A 427 -3.35 5.12 30.47
CA TYR A 427 -3.06 6.04 31.57
C TYR A 427 -3.10 7.48 31.05
N GLU A 428 -3.88 8.34 31.69
CA GLU A 428 -4.04 9.75 31.32
C GLU A 428 -3.07 10.66 32.12
N ASP A 429 -2.87 11.89 31.64
CA ASP A 429 -2.07 12.93 32.30
C ASP A 429 -0.62 12.51 32.66
N VAL A 430 0.08 11.86 31.71
CA VAL A 430 1.44 11.35 31.91
C VAL A 430 2.49 12.33 31.37
N LYS A 431 3.35 12.83 32.25
CA LYS A 431 4.45 13.73 31.87
C LYS A 431 5.82 13.07 32.08
N SER A 432 6.81 13.52 31.33
CA SER A 432 8.22 13.20 31.55
C SER A 432 8.97 14.43 32.07
N LEU A 433 9.86 14.23 33.05
CA LEU A 433 10.67 15.31 33.59
C LEU A 433 11.68 15.77 32.54
N LYS A 434 11.62 17.05 32.17
CA LYS A 434 12.55 17.69 31.24
C LYS A 434 13.98 17.50 31.75
N TRP A 435 14.75 16.73 30.98
CA TRP A 435 16.15 16.36 31.26
C TRP A 435 16.31 15.37 32.41
N GLY A 436 15.23 14.83 32.97
CA GLY A 436 15.30 13.87 34.07
C GLY A 436 16.04 14.43 35.28
N MET A 437 16.69 13.56 36.05
CA MET A 437 17.33 13.94 37.30
C MET A 437 18.52 14.89 37.16
N CYS A 438 19.11 15.05 35.97
CA CYS A 438 20.18 16.04 35.76
C CYS A 438 19.70 17.49 35.77
N SER A 439 18.40 17.75 35.56
CA SER A 439 17.84 19.09 35.80
C SER A 439 17.50 19.32 37.27
N TRP A 440 17.19 18.26 38.03
CA TRP A 440 16.75 18.39 39.42
C TRP A 440 17.87 18.82 40.37
N HIS A 441 19.03 18.16 40.29
CA HIS A 441 20.18 18.45 41.14
C HIS A 441 21.50 18.22 40.38
N SER A 442 22.43 19.19 40.44
CA SER A 442 23.72 19.12 39.73
C SER A 442 24.58 17.89 40.07
N SER A 443 24.46 17.32 41.28
CA SER A 443 25.16 16.11 41.70
C SER A 443 24.79 14.89 40.85
N LEU A 444 23.64 14.93 40.17
CA LEU A 444 23.12 13.87 39.30
C LEU A 444 23.35 14.16 37.81
N ALA A 445 24.02 15.27 37.47
CA ALA A 445 24.21 15.72 36.09
C ALA A 445 25.44 15.15 35.38
N THR A 446 26.27 14.34 36.05
CA THR A 446 27.53 13.82 35.49
C THR A 446 27.35 13.12 34.13
N GLY A 447 26.31 12.27 33.99
CA GLY A 447 26.07 11.56 32.74
C GLY A 447 25.74 12.50 31.57
N TRP A 448 24.90 13.51 31.82
CA TRP A 448 24.58 14.56 30.84
C TRP A 448 25.81 15.38 30.49
N ASN A 449 26.52 15.91 31.48
CA ASN A 449 27.69 16.77 31.28
C ASN A 449 28.82 16.07 30.51
N ASN A 450 29.01 14.77 30.73
CA ASN A 450 29.99 13.97 29.98
C ASN A 450 29.49 13.62 28.57
N GLY A 451 28.18 13.66 28.37
CA GLY A 451 27.52 13.23 27.15
C GLY A 451 27.31 14.33 26.12
N ILE A 452 27.33 15.61 26.52
CA ILE A 452 27.11 16.76 25.63
C ILE A 452 28.42 17.31 25.06
N GLY A 453 28.35 18.02 23.93
CA GLY A 453 29.50 18.65 23.29
C GLY A 453 29.20 19.26 21.92
N ASP A 454 30.25 19.72 21.26
CA ASP A 454 30.22 20.26 19.89
C ASP A 454 30.95 19.29 18.93
N ASN A 455 30.42 18.08 18.82
CA ASN A 455 31.16 16.97 18.20
C ASN A 455 30.97 16.84 16.67
N LEU A 456 30.06 17.59 16.04
CA LEU A 456 29.91 17.57 14.58
C LEU A 456 30.70 18.70 13.91
N ALA A 457 31.83 18.36 13.29
CA ALA A 457 32.75 19.34 12.72
C ALA A 457 32.29 19.95 11.39
N SER A 458 31.47 19.24 10.61
CA SER A 458 31.05 19.64 9.27
C SER A 458 29.56 19.35 9.06
N PRO A 459 28.69 20.21 9.61
CA PRO A 459 27.25 20.08 9.43
C PRO A 459 26.85 20.30 7.96
N GLU A 460 25.89 19.52 7.49
CA GLU A 460 25.25 19.76 6.20
C GLU A 460 24.12 20.80 6.34
N THR A 461 23.84 21.54 5.26
CA THR A 461 22.75 22.54 5.20
C THR A 461 21.79 22.30 4.02
N THR A 462 22.06 21.31 3.17
CA THR A 462 21.22 20.95 2.03
C THR A 462 19.98 20.19 2.50
N ASN A 463 18.83 20.42 1.85
CA ASN A 463 17.67 19.59 2.09
C ASN A 463 17.72 18.27 1.32
N ASN A 464 17.90 17.17 2.06
CA ASN A 464 18.04 15.83 1.50
C ASN A 464 16.70 15.18 1.15
N ASN A 465 15.55 15.71 1.57
CA ASN A 465 14.25 15.04 1.38
C ASN A 465 13.88 14.79 -0.08
N GLY A 466 14.46 15.54 -1.03
CA GLY A 466 14.26 15.31 -2.46
C GLY A 466 14.80 13.96 -2.98
N SER A 467 15.62 13.26 -2.20
CA SER A 467 16.14 11.92 -2.53
C SER A 467 15.42 10.77 -1.81
N LEU A 468 14.35 11.05 -1.05
CA LEU A 468 13.57 10.01 -0.38
C LEU A 468 12.96 9.04 -1.39
N THR A 469 13.02 7.76 -1.07
CA THR A 469 12.39 6.68 -1.84
C THR A 469 11.48 5.88 -0.92
N ALA A 470 10.34 5.44 -1.44
CA ALA A 470 9.36 4.73 -0.64
C ALA A 470 9.77 3.26 -0.41
N PHE A 471 9.44 2.75 0.78
CA PHE A 471 9.66 1.39 1.25
C PHE A 471 8.33 0.73 1.60
N ALA A 472 8.31 -0.61 1.58
CA ALA A 472 7.20 -1.36 2.16
C ALA A 472 7.13 -1.09 3.68
N TYR A 473 5.94 -1.19 4.27
CA TYR A 473 5.82 -1.18 5.73
C TYR A 473 6.28 -2.52 6.33
N PRO A 474 6.83 -2.54 7.56
CA PRO A 474 7.07 -3.78 8.29
C PRO A 474 5.80 -4.64 8.37
N THR A 475 5.97 -5.95 8.18
CA THR A 475 4.91 -6.92 8.44
C THR A 475 4.88 -7.23 9.93
N LEU A 476 3.78 -6.88 10.60
CA LEU A 476 3.52 -7.34 11.95
C LEU A 476 2.81 -8.69 11.88
N THR A 477 3.23 -9.63 12.73
CA THR A 477 2.77 -11.03 12.74
C THR A 477 2.10 -11.41 14.05
N ASP A 478 1.69 -10.42 14.83
CA ASP A 478 0.96 -10.62 16.07
C ASP A 478 -0.36 -11.35 15.75
N GLU A 479 -0.74 -12.35 16.56
CA GLU A 479 -1.81 -13.28 16.21
C GLU A 479 -3.21 -12.64 16.24
N ASP A 480 -3.39 -11.54 16.97
CA ASP A 480 -4.65 -10.82 17.13
C ASP A 480 -4.48 -9.30 17.00
N PRO A 481 -5.05 -8.66 15.95
CA PRO A 481 -5.11 -7.21 15.81
C PRO A 481 -5.73 -6.49 17.01
N ALA A 482 -6.59 -7.16 17.80
CA ALA A 482 -7.21 -6.56 18.98
C ALA A 482 -6.26 -6.44 20.17
N SER A 483 -5.24 -7.31 20.30
CA SER A 483 -4.23 -7.26 21.37
C SER A 483 -2.92 -6.61 20.95
N VAL A 484 -2.73 -6.32 19.66
CA VAL A 484 -1.46 -5.82 19.10
C VAL A 484 -0.88 -4.65 19.89
N VAL A 485 -1.70 -3.71 20.36
CA VAL A 485 -1.20 -2.55 21.11
C VAL A 485 -0.55 -2.97 22.43
N GLU A 486 -1.19 -3.86 23.19
CA GLU A 486 -0.68 -4.37 24.47
C GLU A 486 0.59 -5.20 24.27
N ASP A 487 0.59 -6.12 23.30
CA ASP A 487 1.71 -7.02 23.02
C ASP A 487 2.96 -6.24 22.57
N ARG A 488 2.78 -5.25 21.69
CA ARG A 488 3.88 -4.43 21.16
C ARG A 488 4.42 -3.46 22.20
N VAL A 489 3.57 -2.90 23.06
CA VAL A 489 4.02 -2.07 24.20
C VAL A 489 4.85 -2.92 25.17
N ALA A 490 4.38 -4.12 25.53
CA ALA A 490 5.11 -5.02 26.42
C ALA A 490 6.48 -5.42 25.84
N ALA A 491 6.54 -5.77 24.55
CA ALA A 491 7.77 -6.11 23.86
C ALA A 491 8.76 -4.93 23.82
N MET A 492 8.25 -3.72 23.55
CA MET A 492 9.05 -2.49 23.52
C MET A 492 9.64 -2.18 24.91
N LEU A 493 8.85 -2.27 25.98
CA LEU A 493 9.30 -2.06 27.35
C LEU A 493 10.35 -3.10 27.79
N ALA A 494 10.16 -4.38 27.41
CA ALA A 494 11.11 -5.45 27.69
C ALA A 494 12.45 -5.27 26.95
N GLY A 495 12.41 -4.72 25.73
CA GLY A 495 13.61 -4.36 24.96
C GLY A 495 14.37 -3.17 25.55
N GLY A 496 13.70 -2.32 26.32
CA GLY A 496 14.28 -1.14 26.94
C GLY A 496 14.66 -0.05 25.94
N PHE A 497 15.20 1.06 26.48
CA PHE A 497 15.54 2.22 25.68
C PHE A 497 16.67 1.96 24.67
N GLN A 498 16.32 2.01 23.39
CA GLN A 498 17.26 1.84 22.27
C GLN A 498 17.93 3.16 21.91
N SER A 499 19.25 3.24 22.08
CA SER A 499 20.01 4.46 21.81
C SER A 499 21.38 4.21 21.18
N ILE A 500 21.97 5.26 20.60
CA ILE A 500 23.31 5.27 20.02
C ILE A 500 24.01 6.60 20.35
N THR A 501 25.32 6.58 20.59
CA THR A 501 26.12 7.80 20.79
C THR A 501 26.68 8.28 19.45
N TRP A 502 26.98 9.59 19.34
CA TRP A 502 27.64 10.15 18.17
C TRP A 502 28.96 9.44 17.86
N ALA A 503 29.77 9.15 18.88
CA ALA A 503 31.05 8.44 18.73
C ALA A 503 30.91 7.04 18.07
N ASN A 504 29.75 6.40 18.22
CA ASN A 504 29.47 5.10 17.58
C ASN A 504 28.74 5.23 16.24
N LEU A 505 28.03 6.35 16.01
CA LEU A 505 27.32 6.62 14.77
C LEU A 505 28.26 7.17 13.69
N GLU A 506 29.06 8.19 14.01
CA GLU A 506 29.96 8.89 13.09
C GLU A 506 30.82 7.98 12.20
N PRO A 507 31.52 6.95 12.73
CA PRO A 507 32.39 6.12 11.88
C PRO A 507 31.64 5.19 10.93
N ALA A 508 30.32 5.09 11.05
CA ALA A 508 29.46 4.16 10.30
C ALA A 508 28.21 4.86 9.76
N LEU A 509 28.27 6.17 9.52
CA LEU A 509 27.09 6.97 9.20
C LEU A 509 26.31 6.45 7.98
N ASP A 510 27.03 5.93 6.97
CA ASP A 510 26.45 5.36 5.75
C ASP A 510 25.65 4.06 5.99
N ASP A 511 25.81 3.41 7.15
CA ASP A 511 25.07 2.20 7.53
C ASP A 511 23.69 2.51 8.14
N TYR A 512 23.36 3.79 8.35
CA TYR A 512 22.13 4.21 9.04
C TYR A 512 21.26 5.12 8.17
N PHE A 513 19.95 4.97 8.32
CA PHE A 513 18.99 5.97 7.89
C PHE A 513 18.79 7.00 9.00
N VAL A 514 19.23 8.24 8.79
CA VAL A 514 19.21 9.27 9.85
C VAL A 514 18.04 10.22 9.68
N VAL A 515 17.21 10.33 10.71
CA VAL A 515 16.04 11.21 10.82
C VAL A 515 16.35 12.37 11.76
N ASN A 516 16.36 13.57 11.20
CA ASN A 516 16.43 14.83 11.93
C ASN A 516 15.02 15.36 12.25
N TYR A 517 14.84 15.80 13.49
CA TYR A 517 13.57 16.26 14.02
C TYR A 517 13.50 17.75 14.35
N PHE A 518 14.15 18.58 13.54
CA PHE A 518 14.11 20.03 13.68
C PHE A 518 13.02 20.62 12.79
N GLY A 519 12.76 21.93 12.90
CA GLY A 519 12.11 22.65 11.80
C GLY A 519 13.09 22.83 10.63
N GLN A 520 12.57 22.93 9.41
CA GLN A 520 13.39 23.03 8.19
C GLN A 520 14.48 24.13 8.28
N ALA A 521 14.14 25.32 8.79
CA ALA A 521 15.10 26.41 8.90
C ALA A 521 16.30 26.05 9.79
N ASP A 522 16.08 25.41 10.94
CA ASP A 522 17.18 24.98 11.81
C ASP A 522 17.99 23.83 11.19
N TYR A 523 17.33 22.90 10.51
CA TYR A 523 17.98 21.83 9.76
C TYR A 523 18.89 22.39 8.65
N GLU A 524 18.46 23.42 7.93
CA GLU A 524 19.27 24.12 6.91
C GLU A 524 20.27 25.13 7.50
N GLY A 525 20.37 25.24 8.84
CA GLY A 525 21.32 26.13 9.52
C GLY A 525 20.96 27.62 9.48
N THR A 526 19.70 27.97 9.17
CA THR A 526 19.20 29.35 9.06
C THR A 526 18.18 29.72 10.15
N GLY A 527 17.83 28.77 11.02
CA GLY A 527 16.82 28.91 12.05
C GLY A 527 17.31 29.62 13.33
N THR A 528 16.38 29.82 14.26
CA THR A 528 16.60 30.60 15.48
C THR A 528 17.25 29.78 16.61
N ALA A 529 17.36 28.46 16.47
CA ALA A 529 18.04 27.62 17.47
C ALA A 529 19.58 27.77 17.43
N GLY A 530 20.13 28.47 16.44
CA GLY A 530 21.55 28.78 16.33
C GLY A 530 22.45 27.60 15.93
N VAL A 531 21.86 26.45 15.57
CA VAL A 531 22.60 25.31 15.05
C VAL A 531 23.06 25.60 13.61
N PRO A 532 24.29 25.19 13.25
CA PRO A 532 24.87 25.48 11.94
C PRO A 532 24.36 24.58 10.80
N GLY A 533 23.52 23.59 11.09
CA GLY A 533 22.99 22.62 10.14
C GLY A 533 22.65 21.28 10.82
N HIS A 534 22.81 20.18 10.09
CA HIS A 534 22.45 18.82 10.51
C HIS A 534 23.56 17.78 10.24
N ILE A 535 23.34 16.54 10.71
CA ILE A 535 24.23 15.40 10.43
C ILE A 535 24.20 15.13 8.92
N PRO A 536 25.34 15.02 8.22
CA PRO A 536 25.37 14.73 6.79
C PRO A 536 24.49 13.53 6.39
N GLY A 537 23.73 13.67 5.31
CA GLY A 537 22.81 12.64 4.81
C GLY A 537 21.53 12.45 5.62
N ALA A 538 21.31 13.19 6.71
CA ALA A 538 20.07 13.09 7.47
C ALA A 538 18.88 13.71 6.71
N PHE A 539 17.70 13.11 6.88
CA PHE A 539 16.42 13.56 6.33
C PHE A 539 15.59 14.31 7.38
N GLN A 540 14.86 15.34 6.97
CA GLN A 540 14.19 16.26 7.87
C GLN A 540 12.69 15.95 7.99
N PHE A 541 12.19 15.85 9.22
CA PHE A 541 10.77 15.76 9.52
C PHE A 541 10.45 16.65 10.74
N THR A 542 9.54 17.60 10.59
CA THR A 542 9.24 18.66 11.57
C THR A 542 8.25 18.17 12.62
N PRO A 543 8.53 18.36 13.93
CA PRO A 543 7.60 18.04 15.00
C PRO A 543 6.24 18.74 14.93
N TYR A 544 5.15 18.02 15.26
CA TYR A 544 3.74 18.47 15.27
C TYR A 544 3.21 19.15 13.99
N THR A 545 3.97 19.14 12.89
CA THR A 545 3.52 19.55 11.56
C THR A 545 3.73 18.41 10.56
N SER A 546 4.98 18.06 10.24
CA SER A 546 5.35 16.82 9.49
C SER A 546 5.66 15.63 10.40
N MET A 547 5.01 15.63 11.57
CA MET A 547 5.15 14.65 12.64
C MET A 547 3.90 13.82 12.89
N LYS A 548 3.00 13.81 11.92
CA LYS A 548 2.23 12.60 11.69
C LYS A 548 3.28 11.58 11.29
N ILE A 549 3.61 10.63 12.15
CA ILE A 549 4.60 9.59 11.82
C ILE A 549 4.31 9.00 10.42
N GLY A 550 3.04 8.99 9.99
CA GLY A 550 2.59 8.67 8.64
C GLY A 550 3.29 9.37 7.47
N GLU A 551 3.83 10.59 7.61
CA GLU A 551 4.59 11.24 6.52
C GLU A 551 5.99 10.64 6.35
N MET A 552 6.64 10.20 7.43
CA MET A 552 7.96 9.58 7.34
C MET A 552 7.88 8.08 7.07
N LEU A 553 6.87 7.38 7.60
CA LEU A 553 6.77 5.91 7.58
C LEU A 553 6.96 5.30 6.17
N PRO A 554 6.37 5.85 5.10
CA PRO A 554 6.57 5.32 3.76
C PRO A 554 8.02 5.35 3.31
N TYR A 555 8.87 6.19 3.89
CA TYR A 555 10.26 6.37 3.48
C TYR A 555 11.27 5.74 4.46
N LEU A 556 10.79 5.11 5.53
CA LEU A 556 11.67 4.43 6.47
C LEU A 556 11.99 3.01 6.00
N PRO A 557 13.26 2.59 6.06
CA PRO A 557 13.63 1.24 5.64
C PRO A 557 13.02 0.18 6.55
N SER A 558 12.40 -0.82 5.94
CA SER A 558 11.81 -2.00 6.60
C SER A 558 12.62 -3.29 6.38
N ASP A 559 13.75 -3.19 5.68
CA ASP A 559 14.65 -4.31 5.34
C ASP A 559 15.67 -4.64 6.45
N GLY A 560 15.55 -3.99 7.61
CA GLY A 560 16.43 -4.16 8.76
C GLY A 560 17.51 -3.10 8.89
N THR A 561 17.68 -2.22 7.90
CA THR A 561 18.58 -1.05 7.98
C THR A 561 18.26 -0.23 9.24
N PRO A 562 19.23 0.03 10.12
CA PRO A 562 18.98 0.73 11.36
C PRO A 562 18.65 2.21 11.12
N ILE A 563 17.65 2.70 11.85
CA ILE A 563 17.19 4.09 11.79
C ILE A 563 17.69 4.83 13.03
N VAL A 564 18.29 6.00 12.85
CA VAL A 564 18.64 6.89 13.96
C VAL A 564 17.75 8.12 13.93
N VAL A 565 17.00 8.34 15.01
CA VAL A 565 16.19 9.55 15.18
C VAL A 565 16.87 10.47 16.18
N TYR A 566 16.94 11.76 15.90
CA TYR A 566 17.44 12.73 16.86
C TYR A 566 16.66 14.04 16.86
N CYS A 567 16.41 14.54 18.06
CA CYS A 567 15.86 15.86 18.31
C CYS A 567 16.87 16.70 19.12
N TRP A 568 16.41 17.76 19.78
CA TRP A 568 17.28 18.65 20.56
C TRP A 568 17.93 17.97 21.78
N THR A 569 17.15 17.23 22.58
CA THR A 569 17.58 16.66 23.87
C THR A 569 17.57 15.14 23.93
N GLY A 570 17.06 14.49 22.88
CA GLY A 570 16.85 13.04 22.84
C GLY A 570 15.49 12.59 23.42
N GLN A 571 14.71 13.47 24.06
CA GLN A 571 13.43 13.10 24.68
C GLN A 571 12.34 12.81 23.66
N THR A 572 12.08 13.73 22.73
CA THR A 572 11.09 13.51 21.66
C THR A 572 11.50 12.35 20.76
N SER A 573 12.78 12.28 20.36
CA SER A 573 13.27 11.16 19.54
C SER A 573 13.15 9.82 20.26
N SER A 574 13.25 9.76 21.59
CA SER A 574 13.00 8.53 22.35
C SER A 574 11.57 8.02 22.22
N GLN A 575 10.58 8.92 22.15
CA GLN A 575 9.17 8.54 21.96
C GLN A 575 8.91 8.08 20.53
N VAL A 576 9.48 8.80 19.55
CA VAL A 576 9.44 8.40 18.13
C VAL A 576 10.07 7.02 17.94
N VAL A 577 11.22 6.76 18.56
CA VAL A 577 11.91 5.47 18.48
C VAL A 577 11.08 4.36 19.14
N ALA A 578 10.40 4.64 20.25
CA ALA A 578 9.46 3.68 20.85
C ALA A 578 8.34 3.32 19.86
N ALA A 579 7.71 4.34 19.26
CA ALA A 579 6.67 4.19 18.24
C ALA A 579 7.15 3.37 17.04
N LEU A 580 8.32 3.72 16.48
CA LEU A 580 8.90 3.00 15.34
C LEU A 580 9.20 1.53 15.67
N ASN A 581 9.76 1.25 16.85
CA ASN A 581 10.04 -0.12 17.26
C ASN A 581 8.74 -0.93 17.50
N MET A 582 7.70 -0.31 18.05
CA MET A 582 6.37 -0.94 18.14
C MET A 582 5.77 -1.22 16.76
N LEU A 583 6.08 -0.41 15.75
CA LEU A 583 5.71 -0.67 14.35
C LEU A 583 6.63 -1.65 13.61
N GLY A 584 7.65 -2.20 14.27
CA GLY A 584 8.52 -3.25 13.71
C GLY A 584 9.78 -2.72 13.03
N TYR A 585 10.07 -1.43 13.11
CA TYR A 585 11.33 -0.86 12.62
C TYR A 585 12.48 -1.11 13.60
N ASN A 586 13.72 -1.01 13.10
CA ASN A 586 14.95 -1.07 13.89
C ASN A 586 15.45 0.35 14.20
N ALA A 587 14.82 1.04 15.16
CA ALA A 587 15.10 2.44 15.46
C ALA A 587 15.90 2.63 16.76
N LYS A 588 16.78 3.65 16.76
CA LYS A 588 17.59 4.09 17.90
C LYS A 588 17.52 5.61 18.05
N SER A 589 17.49 6.11 19.27
CA SER A 589 17.61 7.54 19.54
C SER A 589 19.08 7.93 19.63
N LEU A 590 19.48 9.06 19.01
CA LEU A 590 20.78 9.66 19.33
C LEU A 590 20.77 10.12 20.78
N SER A 591 21.68 9.58 21.59
CA SER A 591 21.78 9.90 23.01
C SER A 591 21.99 11.41 23.20
N TYR A 592 21.28 12.02 24.14
CA TYR A 592 21.33 13.47 24.44
C TYR A 592 20.90 14.37 23.26
N GLY A 593 20.46 13.79 22.15
CA GLY A 593 20.07 14.50 20.93
C GLY A 593 21.19 15.41 20.40
N SER A 594 20.79 16.58 19.96
CA SER A 594 21.68 17.56 19.32
C SER A 594 22.62 18.25 20.29
N ASN A 595 22.41 18.12 21.60
CA ASN A 595 23.40 18.54 22.59
C ASN A 595 24.67 17.69 22.53
N GLN A 596 24.69 16.54 21.85
CA GLN A 596 25.94 15.86 21.51
C GLN A 596 26.72 16.54 20.38
N LEU A 597 26.06 17.37 19.56
CA LEU A 597 26.62 17.85 18.30
C LEU A 597 26.91 19.34 18.31
N PHE A 598 26.06 20.12 18.98
CA PHE A 598 26.02 21.59 18.90
C PHE A 598 25.70 22.24 20.25
N HIS A 599 26.19 21.70 21.36
CA HIS A 599 25.83 22.17 22.70
C HIS A 599 26.06 23.68 22.88
N SER A 600 27.20 24.22 22.45
CA SER A 600 27.51 25.65 22.64
C SER A 600 26.55 26.56 21.89
N SER A 601 26.19 26.19 20.66
CA SER A 601 25.18 26.90 19.86
C SER A 601 23.81 26.88 20.52
N LEU A 602 23.37 25.70 20.96
CA LEU A 602 22.07 25.54 21.60
C LEU A 602 22.00 26.31 22.93
N LEU A 603 23.08 26.31 23.71
CA LEU A 603 23.17 27.09 24.95
C LEU A 603 23.08 28.60 24.69
N ALA A 604 23.65 29.07 23.58
CA ALA A 604 23.65 30.49 23.22
C ALA A 604 22.30 30.99 22.68
N SER A 605 21.50 30.12 22.06
CA SER A 605 20.33 30.55 21.25
C SER A 605 19.01 29.86 21.58
N LYS A 606 19.01 28.70 22.23
CA LYS A 606 17.81 27.89 22.48
C LYS A 606 17.53 27.65 23.96
N TRP A 607 18.56 27.41 24.76
CA TRP A 607 18.45 27.07 26.17
C TRP A 607 18.51 28.31 27.07
N THR A 608 17.94 28.21 28.27
CA THR A 608 18.07 29.23 29.31
C THR A 608 19.17 28.83 30.32
N ALA A 609 19.88 29.79 30.88
CA ALA A 609 21.09 29.55 31.70
C ALA A 609 20.93 28.69 32.97
N ALA A 610 19.70 28.38 33.42
CA ALA A 610 19.45 27.60 34.65
C ALA A 610 18.48 26.43 34.37
N GLU A 611 18.92 25.45 33.58
CA GLU A 611 18.17 24.19 33.37
C GLU A 611 18.57 23.08 34.35
N THR A 612 19.62 23.29 35.15
CA THR A 612 19.99 22.46 36.31
C THR A 612 19.80 23.26 37.59
N HIS A 613 19.17 22.63 38.57
CA HIS A 613 18.82 23.22 39.87
C HIS A 613 19.55 22.52 41.03
N GLU A 614 19.27 22.98 42.25
CA GLU A 614 19.76 22.42 43.51
C GLU A 614 18.56 22.09 44.41
N TYR A 615 17.57 21.38 43.87
CA TYR A 615 16.39 21.00 44.62
C TYR A 615 16.69 19.84 45.56
N GLU A 616 15.93 19.78 46.66
CA GLU A 616 16.08 18.75 47.70
C GLU A 616 16.02 17.33 47.10
N LEU A 617 16.87 16.46 47.62
CA LEU A 617 16.84 15.02 47.38
C LEU A 617 16.41 14.34 48.68
N THR A 618 15.69 13.23 48.58
CA THR A 618 15.54 12.34 49.74
C THR A 618 16.90 11.76 50.05
N ASP A 619 17.36 11.96 51.29
CA ASP A 619 18.63 11.45 51.77
C ASP A 619 18.75 9.95 51.49
N PRO A 620 19.95 9.44 51.16
CA PRO A 620 20.16 8.02 51.05
C PRO A 620 19.71 7.36 52.35
N ILE A 621 18.88 6.32 52.25
CA ILE A 621 18.63 5.43 53.39
C ILE A 621 19.99 4.82 53.73
N LEU A 622 20.68 5.42 54.71
CA LEU A 622 21.95 4.90 55.19
C LEU A 622 21.68 3.47 55.69
N PRO A 623 22.50 2.48 55.28
CA PRO A 623 22.25 1.06 55.55
C PRO A 623 22.16 0.71 57.03
#